data_AF-Q5ASA1-F1
#
_entry.id   AF-Q5ASA1-F1
#
_cell.length_a   1.000
_cell.length_b   1.000
_cell.length_c   1.000
_cell.angle_alpha   90.00
_cell.angle_beta   90.00
_cell.angle_gamma   90.00
#
_symmetry.space_group_name_H-M   'P 1'
#
loop_
_entity.id
_entity.type
_entity.pdbx_description
1 polymer ?
#
loop_
_entity_poly.entity_id
_entity_poly.type
_entity_poly.pdbx_seq_one_letter_code
_entity_poly.pdbx_strand_id
1 'polypeptide(L)'
;MSNRAERFAEDDYERENDFSAPVSGEYEDDSYAHETGTQGFSKGIPVQSDDAAYDDPMQPPFSNSNQQLEQDEREAIDKSNIISGKGRSLRHSKPQAPSGYSEGPDEDDLPAEAFNTGRSDMKRIS
;
A
#
# COMPACT_ATOMS: atom_id res chain seq x y z
N MET A 1 26.76 44.67 2.43
CA MET A 1 27.26 45.46 3.58
C MET A 1 26.03 45.85 4.38
N SER A 2 25.74 45.15 5.48
CA SER A 2 24.56 45.45 6.30
C SER A 2 24.66 46.86 6.87
N ASN A 3 23.56 47.61 6.81
CA ASN A 3 23.51 48.97 7.31
C ASN A 3 23.44 48.97 8.85
N ARG A 4 23.66 50.13 9.49
CA ARG A 4 23.72 50.20 10.96
C ARG A 4 22.40 49.82 11.63
N ALA A 5 21.27 50.12 11.00
CA ALA A 5 19.96 49.77 11.52
C ALA A 5 19.70 48.26 11.42
N GLU A 6 20.11 47.62 10.32
CA GLU A 6 20.05 46.17 10.12
C GLU A 6 20.87 45.44 11.18
N ARG A 7 22.08 45.93 11.49
CA ARG A 7 22.93 45.30 12.50
C ARG A 7 22.30 45.35 13.91
N PHE A 8 21.68 46.47 14.28
CA PHE A 8 20.97 46.55 15.55
C PHE A 8 19.71 45.68 15.57
N ALA A 9 18.99 45.59 14.45
CA ALA A 9 17.83 44.70 14.34
C ALA A 9 18.22 43.22 14.42
N GLU A 10 19.35 42.83 13.82
CA GLU A 10 19.94 41.50 13.94
C GLU A 10 20.35 41.20 15.39
N ASP A 11 21.10 42.10 16.03
CA ASP A 11 21.53 41.96 17.43
C ASP A 11 20.33 41.82 18.40
N ASP A 12 19.24 42.57 18.15
CA ASP A 12 18.02 42.51 18.95
C ASP A 12 17.27 41.19 18.73
N TYR A 13 17.19 40.71 17.48
CA TYR A 13 16.56 39.44 17.12
C TYR A 13 17.30 38.24 17.72
N GLU A 14 18.64 38.21 17.62
CA GLU A 14 19.47 37.18 18.23
C GLU A 14 19.29 37.16 19.74
N ARG A 15 19.33 38.31 20.42
CA ARG A 15 19.16 38.38 21.87
C ARG A 15 17.80 37.86 22.36
N GLU A 16 16.73 38.05 21.58
CA GLU A 16 15.39 37.58 21.93
C GLU A 16 15.21 36.08 21.66
N ASN A 17 15.79 35.55 20.58
CA ASN A 17 15.60 34.15 20.15
C ASN A 17 16.67 33.18 20.71
N ASP A 18 17.91 33.63 20.91
CA ASP A 18 19.00 32.80 21.44
C ASP A 18 18.76 32.36 22.89
N PHE A 19 18.05 33.18 23.66
CA PHE A 19 17.76 32.87 25.07
C PHE A 19 16.61 31.85 25.23
N SER A 20 15.80 31.65 24.18
CA SER A 20 14.50 30.99 24.27
C SER A 20 14.36 29.68 23.48
N ALA A 21 15.39 29.23 22.77
CA ALA A 21 15.29 28.01 21.98
C ALA A 21 16.46 27.02 22.19
N PRO A 22 16.53 26.30 23.34
CA PRO A 22 16.84 24.88 23.19
C PRO A 22 15.74 24.34 22.27
N VAL A 23 16.08 24.06 21.00
CA VAL A 23 15.17 23.32 20.12
C VAL A 23 15.00 21.98 20.83
N SER A 24 13.90 21.82 21.58
CA SER A 24 13.61 20.55 22.23
C SER A 24 13.36 19.58 21.10
N GLY A 25 14.33 18.72 20.80
CA GLY A 25 14.30 17.84 19.62
C GLY A 25 13.19 16.79 19.62
N GLU A 26 12.33 16.78 20.65
CA GLU A 26 11.14 15.95 20.77
C GLU A 26 9.92 16.87 20.79
N TYR A 27 9.30 17.03 19.63
CA TYR A 27 7.95 17.57 19.48
C TYR A 27 7.06 16.40 19.07
N GLU A 28 6.32 15.84 20.01
CA GLU A 28 5.26 14.86 19.73
C GLU A 28 4.03 15.63 19.22
N ASP A 29 3.81 15.65 17.91
CA ASP A 29 2.64 16.28 17.28
C ASP A 29 1.89 15.30 16.37
N ASP A 30 0.95 14.55 16.95
CA ASP A 30 0.06 13.66 16.20
C ASP A 30 -1.19 14.37 15.64
N SER A 31 -1.17 15.70 15.51
CA SER A 31 -2.35 16.44 15.05
C SER A 31 -2.76 16.12 13.61
N TYR A 32 -1.85 15.57 12.79
CA TYR A 32 -2.16 15.09 11.45
C TYR A 32 -2.86 13.71 11.46
N ALA A 33 -2.69 12.90 12.51
CA ALA A 33 -3.22 11.54 12.57
C ALA A 33 -4.76 11.48 12.77
N HIS A 34 -5.38 12.62 13.10
CA HIS A 34 -6.81 12.71 13.39
C HIS A 34 -7.63 13.46 12.32
N GLU A 35 -7.11 13.65 11.11
CA GLU A 35 -7.85 14.38 10.07
C GLU A 35 -9.18 13.66 9.72
N THR A 36 -10.29 14.23 10.20
CA THR A 36 -11.62 13.83 9.78
C THR A 36 -11.80 14.29 8.34
N GLY A 37 -11.61 13.37 7.40
CA GLY A 37 -11.55 13.67 5.97
C GLY A 37 -12.66 14.61 5.51
N THR A 38 -12.28 15.73 4.88
CA THR A 38 -13.21 16.61 4.21
C THR A 38 -13.74 15.92 2.95
N GLN A 39 -15.04 15.63 2.94
CA GLN A 39 -15.82 15.08 1.82
C GLN A 39 -15.44 13.66 1.36
N GLY A 40 -16.25 12.68 1.75
CA GLY A 40 -16.31 11.35 1.11
C GLY A 40 -15.76 10.20 1.95
N PHE A 41 -14.88 10.46 2.91
CA PHE A 41 -14.35 9.46 3.83
C PHE A 41 -14.96 9.61 5.21
N SER A 42 -16.11 8.95 5.44
CA SER A 42 -16.84 8.97 6.72
C SER A 42 -16.03 8.43 7.91
N LYS A 43 -14.86 7.83 7.66
CA LYS A 43 -13.97 7.24 8.67
C LYS A 43 -12.58 7.91 8.74
N GLY A 44 -12.36 9.02 8.03
CA GLY A 44 -11.03 9.65 7.94
C GLY A 44 -10.02 8.82 7.12
N ILE A 45 -8.86 9.41 6.85
CA ILE A 45 -7.71 8.69 6.27
C ILE A 45 -6.94 8.07 7.45
N PRO A 46 -6.68 6.74 7.45
CA PRO A 46 -5.90 6.13 8.52
C PRO A 46 -4.44 6.54 8.36
N VAL A 47 -4.01 7.53 9.12
CA VAL A 47 -2.62 7.95 9.24
C VAL A 47 -2.09 7.48 10.59
N GLN A 48 -0.91 6.88 10.61
CA GLN A 48 -0.27 6.45 11.86
C GLN A 48 0.48 7.62 12.48
N SER A 49 0.35 7.78 13.80
CA SER A 49 1.18 8.65 14.63
C SER A 49 2.66 8.30 14.53
N ASP A 50 3.54 9.28 14.75
CA ASP A 50 4.99 9.07 14.73
C ASP A 50 5.45 8.17 15.89
N ASP A 51 4.78 8.28 17.04
CA ASP A 51 5.05 7.48 18.24
C ASP A 51 4.26 6.17 18.30
N ALA A 52 3.53 5.82 17.23
CA ALA A 52 2.83 4.55 17.18
C ALA A 52 3.84 3.40 17.25
N ALA A 53 3.58 2.44 18.15
CA ALA A 53 4.33 1.19 18.16
C ALA A 53 4.20 0.52 16.79
N TYR A 54 5.34 0.33 16.12
CA TYR A 54 5.40 -0.43 14.89
C TYR A 54 5.74 -1.89 15.21
N ASP A 55 5.08 -2.80 14.52
CA ASP A 55 5.46 -4.20 14.58
C ASP A 55 6.78 -4.36 13.81
N ASP A 56 7.87 -4.62 14.53
CA ASP A 56 9.14 -4.97 13.90
C ASP A 56 9.08 -6.43 13.43
N PRO A 57 9.02 -6.71 12.11
CA PRO A 57 9.05 -8.08 11.63
C PRO A 57 10.41 -8.75 11.90
N MET A 58 11.45 -7.97 12.20
CA MET A 58 12.74 -8.48 12.60
C MET A 58 12.74 -8.84 14.08
N GLN A 59 13.15 -10.06 14.36
CA GLN A 59 13.29 -10.62 15.71
C GLN A 59 14.77 -11.02 15.92
N PRO A 60 15.67 -10.06 16.21
CA PRO A 60 17.05 -10.39 16.57
C PRO A 60 17.06 -11.21 17.88
N PRO A 61 17.88 -12.27 18.01
CA PRO A 61 18.95 -12.71 17.12
C PRO A 61 18.53 -13.71 16.04
N PHE A 62 17.29 -14.18 16.03
CA PHE A 62 16.83 -15.26 15.17
C PHE A 62 16.82 -14.87 13.69
N SER A 63 16.35 -13.65 13.39
CA SER A 63 16.24 -13.10 12.03
C SER A 63 17.57 -12.91 11.27
N ASN A 64 18.72 -13.09 11.92
CA ASN A 64 20.04 -13.06 11.30
C ASN A 64 20.91 -14.20 11.86
N SER A 65 20.33 -15.38 11.97
CA SER A 65 21.01 -16.57 12.49
C SER A 65 21.18 -17.64 11.41
N ASN A 66 22.25 -18.43 11.51
CA ASN A 66 22.45 -19.59 10.65
C ASN A 66 21.32 -20.62 10.78
N GLN A 67 20.63 -20.64 11.93
CA GLN A 67 19.48 -21.53 12.16
C GLN A 67 18.30 -21.19 11.25
N GLN A 68 18.10 -19.92 10.90
CA GLN A 68 17.09 -19.51 9.94
C GLN A 68 17.46 -19.96 8.54
N LEU A 69 18.71 -19.73 8.10
CA LEU A 69 19.19 -20.19 6.79
C LEU A 69 19.02 -21.71 6.62
N GLU A 70 19.33 -22.51 7.64
CA GLU A 70 19.13 -23.96 7.61
C GLU A 70 17.64 -24.38 7.55
N GLN A 71 16.73 -23.57 8.10
CA GLN A 71 15.28 -23.81 7.99
C GLN A 71 14.80 -23.47 6.57
N ASP A 72 15.20 -22.29 6.07
CA ASP A 72 14.86 -21.82 4.74
C ASP A 72 15.39 -22.79 3.66
N GLU A 73 16.62 -23.29 3.80
CA GLU A 73 17.19 -24.29 2.88
C GLU A 73 16.40 -25.60 2.88
N ARG A 74 15.93 -26.04 4.05
CA ARG A 74 15.09 -27.25 4.16
C ARG A 74 13.72 -27.03 3.52
N GLU A 75 13.12 -25.86 3.73
CA GLU A 75 11.83 -25.51 3.15
C GLU A 75 11.92 -25.35 1.62
N ALA A 76 12.98 -24.71 1.12
CA ALA A 76 13.21 -24.48 -0.29
C ALA A 76 13.41 -25.78 -1.09
N ILE A 77 14.04 -26.79 -0.46
CA ILE A 77 14.25 -28.11 -1.07
C ILE A 77 13.00 -29.00 -0.93
N ASP A 78 12.04 -28.66 -0.07
CA ASP A 78 10.84 -29.46 0.14
C ASP A 78 9.91 -29.41 -1.09
N LYS A 79 9.88 -30.53 -1.81
CA LYS A 79 9.05 -30.73 -3.01
C LYS A 79 7.55 -30.71 -2.71
N SER A 80 7.13 -30.82 -1.44
CA SER A 80 5.72 -30.76 -1.03
C SER A 80 5.15 -29.34 -1.10
N ASN A 81 6.01 -28.32 -0.91
CA ASN A 81 5.69 -26.90 -1.03
C ASN A 81 5.65 -26.41 -2.48
N ILE A 82 6.22 -27.19 -3.41
CA ILE A 82 6.15 -26.89 -4.83
C ILE A 82 4.75 -27.18 -5.35
N ILE A 83 4.14 -26.22 -6.05
CA ILE A 83 2.89 -26.44 -6.79
C ILE A 83 3.16 -27.50 -7.86
N SER A 84 2.81 -28.74 -7.56
CA SER A 84 2.95 -29.85 -8.50
C SER A 84 2.02 -29.61 -9.69
N GLY A 85 2.60 -29.44 -10.88
CA GLY A 85 1.92 -29.22 -12.17
C GLY A 85 1.02 -30.38 -12.64
N LYS A 86 0.63 -31.29 -11.74
CA LYS A 86 -0.29 -32.39 -12.00
C LYS A 86 -1.43 -32.32 -10.98
N GLY A 87 -2.38 -31.42 -11.23
CA GLY A 87 -3.72 -31.51 -10.61
C GLY A 87 -4.17 -30.39 -9.67
N ARG A 88 -3.38 -29.35 -9.38
CA ARG A 88 -3.86 -28.22 -8.54
C ARG A 88 -3.98 -26.85 -9.21
N SER A 89 -3.25 -26.53 -10.28
CA SER A 89 -3.49 -25.28 -11.05
C SER A 89 -2.75 -25.25 -12.39
N LEU A 90 -2.93 -26.27 -13.20
CA LEU A 90 -2.96 -25.99 -14.64
C LEU A 90 -4.42 -26.14 -14.98
N ARG A 91 -5.05 -25.04 -15.39
CA ARG A 91 -6.38 -25.06 -15.99
C ARG A 91 -6.28 -25.85 -17.29
N HIS A 92 -6.20 -27.18 -17.20
CA HIS A 92 -6.21 -28.13 -18.31
C HIS A 92 -7.57 -28.16 -19.02
N SER A 93 -8.49 -27.28 -18.64
CA SER A 93 -9.72 -27.04 -19.36
C SER A 93 -9.37 -26.59 -20.77
N LYS A 94 -9.44 -27.53 -21.71
CA LYS A 94 -9.49 -27.19 -23.12
C LYS A 94 -10.68 -26.22 -23.31
N PRO A 95 -10.52 -25.19 -24.14
CA PRO A 95 -11.61 -24.28 -24.44
C PRO A 95 -12.85 -25.07 -24.86
N GLN A 96 -13.98 -24.78 -24.21
CA GLN A 96 -15.22 -25.55 -24.35
C GLN A 96 -16.02 -25.17 -25.61
N ALA A 97 -15.50 -24.22 -26.41
CA ALA A 97 -16.10 -23.83 -27.67
C ALA A 97 -15.92 -24.94 -28.72
N PRO A 98 -16.90 -25.18 -29.61
CA PRO A 98 -16.79 -26.17 -30.69
C PRO A 98 -15.56 -25.97 -31.59
N SER A 99 -15.11 -24.72 -31.74
CA SER A 99 -13.93 -24.28 -32.50
C SER A 99 -12.64 -24.19 -31.65
N GLY A 100 -12.71 -24.45 -30.35
CA GLY A 100 -11.58 -24.24 -29.43
C GLY A 100 -11.28 -22.77 -29.10
N TYR A 101 -11.94 -21.79 -29.71
CA TYR A 101 -11.92 -20.39 -29.26
C TYR A 101 -13.30 -19.79 -29.51
N SER A 102 -13.90 -19.18 -28.49
CA SER A 102 -15.13 -18.40 -28.63
C SER A 102 -14.75 -16.95 -28.34
N GLU A 103 -14.90 -16.10 -29.35
CA GLU A 103 -14.65 -14.65 -29.23
C GLU A 103 -15.80 -13.93 -28.52
N GLY A 104 -16.85 -14.66 -28.13
CA GLY A 104 -18.10 -14.12 -27.62
C GLY A 104 -19.18 -14.05 -28.71
N PRO A 105 -20.37 -13.50 -28.39
CA PRO A 105 -21.39 -13.16 -29.38
C PRO A 105 -20.90 -12.04 -30.30
N ASP A 106 -21.34 -12.04 -31.56
CA ASP A 106 -21.09 -10.91 -32.47
C ASP A 106 -21.83 -9.65 -31.97
N GLU A 107 -21.43 -8.47 -32.45
CA GLU A 107 -22.08 -7.20 -32.06
C GLU A 107 -23.60 -7.23 -32.34
N ASP A 108 -24.03 -7.94 -33.39
CA ASP A 108 -25.44 -8.13 -33.76
C ASP A 108 -26.20 -9.07 -32.79
N ASP A 109 -25.48 -9.91 -32.04
CA ASP A 109 -26.04 -10.84 -31.05
C ASP A 109 -26.14 -10.20 -29.65
N LEU A 110 -25.64 -8.97 -29.48
CA LEU A 110 -25.72 -8.25 -28.21
C LEU A 110 -27.15 -7.78 -27.96
N PRO A 111 -27.62 -7.83 -26.70
CA PRO A 111 -28.92 -7.28 -26.36
C PRO A 111 -28.97 -5.78 -26.66
N ALA A 112 -30.11 -5.29 -27.15
CA ALA A 112 -30.30 -3.88 -27.56
C ALA A 112 -29.88 -2.85 -26.48
N GLU A 113 -29.90 -3.25 -25.20
CA GLU A 113 -29.50 -2.43 -24.05
C GLU A 113 -27.98 -2.20 -23.97
N ALA A 114 -27.16 -3.12 -24.50
CA ALA A 114 -25.70 -3.00 -24.54
C ALA A 114 -25.25 -1.83 -25.42
N PHE A 115 -25.96 -1.56 -26.52
CA PHE A 115 -25.66 -0.46 -27.45
C PHE A 115 -25.83 0.94 -26.81
N ASN A 116 -26.71 1.08 -25.83
CA ASN A 116 -27.01 2.37 -25.21
C ASN A 116 -26.20 2.63 -23.93
N THR A 117 -25.86 1.57 -23.19
CA THR A 117 -25.28 1.70 -21.85
C THR A 117 -23.80 1.31 -21.79
N GLY A 118 -23.28 0.62 -22.82
CA GLY A 118 -21.93 0.09 -22.84
C GLY A 118 -21.67 -0.98 -21.77
N ARG A 119 -22.73 -1.57 -21.20
CA ARG A 119 -22.64 -2.58 -20.15
C ARG A 119 -23.16 -3.92 -20.68
N SER A 120 -22.35 -4.96 -20.52
CA SER A 120 -22.77 -6.33 -20.80
C SER A 120 -23.69 -6.84 -19.68
N ASP A 121 -24.84 -7.37 -20.07
CA ASP A 121 -25.85 -7.87 -19.13
C ASP A 121 -25.65 -9.36 -18.86
N MET A 122 -25.49 -9.74 -17.59
CA MET A 122 -25.30 -11.14 -17.21
C MET A 122 -26.67 -11.76 -16.95
N LYS A 123 -27.32 -12.27 -18.00
CA LYS A 123 -28.60 -12.97 -17.87
C LYS A 123 -28.42 -14.22 -17.01
N ARG A 124 -28.82 -14.14 -15.74
CA ARG A 124 -28.88 -15.31 -14.85
C ARG A 124 -29.91 -16.29 -15.40
N ILE A 125 -29.42 -17.44 -15.86
CA ILE A 125 -30.26 -18.58 -16.24
C ILE A 125 -30.75 -19.22 -14.93
N SER A 126 -32.07 -19.23 -14.72
CA SER A 126 -32.74 -19.96 -13.62
C SER A 126 -33.01 -21.41 -14.01
#